data_AF-A0A430PZT7-F1
#
_entry.id   AF-A0A430PZT7-F1
#
_cell.length_a   1.000
_cell.length_b   1.000
_cell.length_c   1.000
_cell.angle_alpha   90.00
_cell.angle_beta   90.00
_cell.angle_gamma   90.00
#
_symmetry.space_group_name_H-M   'P 1'
#
loop_
_entity.id
_entity.type
_entity.pdbx_description
1 polymer ?
#
loop_
_entity_poly.entity_id
_entity_poly.type
_entity_poly.pdbx_seq_one_letter_code
_entity_poly.pdbx_strand_id
1 'polypeptide(L)'
;MIVLSAALYFYFSTFGVRGTDQHNILAYTYIVLAAIGALSFVLGILGCCGSYHYSRCLLGFYFALLLVIFAIEIAIGVAGFVHREQFQCCGYNGPTDYGIAKVPSCCLNDQCAMDFALLSFQTGCKERIDNIMHNFLIICISVITIALIELIGLIFAMTLCCAVNGRDANAYYRAVQTA
;
A
#
# COMPACT_ATOMS: atom_id res chain seq x y z
N MET A 1 10.10 -13.11 -2.10
CA MET A 1 9.61 -12.12 -1.12
C MET A 1 9.48 -12.71 0.29
N ILE A 2 8.86 -13.88 0.50
CA ILE A 2 8.71 -14.50 1.85
C ILE A 2 10.04 -14.67 2.61
N VAL A 3 11.12 -15.08 1.93
CA VAL A 3 12.46 -15.22 2.53
C VAL A 3 13.04 -13.87 2.97
N LEU A 4 12.74 -12.79 2.22
CA LEU A 4 13.16 -11.43 2.57
C LEU A 4 12.37 -10.94 3.79
N SER A 5 11.08 -11.25 3.88
CA SER A 5 10.24 -10.94 5.05
C SER A 5 10.72 -11.67 6.31
N ALA A 6 11.10 -12.95 6.20
CA ALA A 6 11.68 -13.73 7.30
C ALA A 6 13.08 -13.23 7.71
N ALA A 7 13.91 -12.86 6.74
CA ALA A 7 15.24 -12.28 6.99
C ALA A 7 15.14 -10.89 7.64
N LEU A 8 14.21 -10.04 7.19
CA LEU A 8 13.93 -8.74 7.81
C LEU A 8 13.38 -8.90 9.21
N TYR A 9 12.47 -9.87 9.45
CA TYR A 9 11.99 -10.19 10.78
C TYR A 9 13.14 -10.59 11.71
N PHE A 10 14.01 -11.49 11.26
CA PHE A 10 15.16 -11.96 12.03
C PHE A 10 16.20 -10.85 12.27
N TYR A 11 16.40 -9.98 11.28
CA TYR A 11 17.29 -8.81 11.38
C TYR A 11 16.73 -7.78 12.37
N PHE A 12 15.46 -7.41 12.26
CA PHE A 12 14.78 -6.49 13.18
C PHE A 12 14.71 -7.07 14.60
N SER A 13 14.43 -8.36 14.76
CA SER A 13 14.42 -9.00 16.08
C SER A 13 15.80 -9.02 16.75
N THR A 14 16.87 -8.97 15.94
CA THR A 14 18.26 -9.02 16.44
C THR A 14 18.85 -7.63 16.69
N PHE A 15 18.56 -6.64 15.85
CA PHE A 15 19.16 -5.29 15.92
C PHE A 15 18.20 -4.17 16.34
N GLY A 16 16.88 -4.36 16.24
CA GLY A 16 15.88 -3.30 16.39
C GLY A 16 15.03 -3.43 17.66
N VAL A 17 15.30 -2.55 18.63
CA VAL A 17 14.39 -2.15 19.74
C VAL A 17 14.23 -3.16 20.89
N ARG A 18 15.20 -3.14 21.82
CA ARG A 18 14.93 -3.47 23.24
C ARG A 18 14.38 -2.21 23.92
N GLY A 19 13.06 -2.05 24.05
CA GLY A 19 12.58 -0.85 24.77
C GLY A 19 11.09 -0.61 25.02
N THR A 20 10.14 -1.25 24.33
CA THR A 20 8.69 -1.01 24.57
C THR A 20 7.88 -2.27 24.32
N ASP A 21 6.61 -2.34 24.74
CA ASP A 21 5.68 -3.48 24.56
C ASP A 21 5.43 -3.82 23.06
N GLN A 22 6.42 -4.45 22.42
CA GLN A 22 6.66 -4.46 20.96
C GLN A 22 6.26 -5.78 20.25
N HIS A 23 5.92 -6.85 20.99
CA HIS A 23 5.70 -8.18 20.40
C HIS A 23 4.53 -8.22 19.42
N ASN A 24 3.45 -7.48 19.69
CA ASN A 24 2.26 -7.45 18.83
C ASN A 24 2.49 -6.64 17.54
N ILE A 25 3.30 -5.57 17.59
CA ILE A 25 3.58 -4.71 16.44
C ILE A 25 4.51 -5.41 15.44
N LEU A 26 5.54 -6.10 15.93
CA LEU A 26 6.45 -6.88 15.09
C LEU A 26 5.74 -8.07 14.43
N ALA A 27 4.89 -8.77 15.17
CA ALA A 27 4.08 -9.86 14.63
C ALA A 27 3.09 -9.37 13.56
N TYR A 28 2.38 -8.25 13.82
CA TYR A 28 1.46 -7.65 12.86
C TYR A 28 2.17 -7.21 11.58
N THR A 29 3.30 -6.51 11.72
CA THR A 29 4.13 -6.06 10.58
C THR A 29 4.60 -7.24 9.74
N TYR A 30 5.02 -8.35 10.38
CA TYR A 30 5.40 -9.58 9.70
C TYR A 30 4.25 -10.22 8.92
N ILE A 31 3.06 -10.35 9.54
CA ILE A 31 1.89 -10.96 8.89
C ILE A 31 1.51 -10.17 7.62
N VAL A 32 1.50 -8.84 7.69
CA VAL A 32 1.21 -7.98 6.55
C VAL A 32 2.26 -8.16 5.43
N LEU A 33 3.55 -8.15 5.76
CA LEU A 33 4.63 -8.38 4.79
C LEU A 33 4.58 -9.76 4.15
N ALA A 34 4.22 -10.79 4.92
CA ALA A 34 4.05 -12.15 4.41
C ALA A 34 2.87 -12.26 3.44
N ALA A 35 1.74 -11.63 3.77
CA ALA A 35 0.55 -11.60 2.92
C ALA A 35 0.82 -10.90 1.58
N ILE A 36 1.44 -9.72 1.61
CA ILE A 36 1.82 -8.98 0.38
C ILE A 36 2.79 -9.82 -0.46
N GLY A 37 3.80 -10.43 0.18
CA GLY A 37 4.79 -11.26 -0.50
C GLY A 37 4.20 -12.52 -1.13
N ALA A 38 3.21 -13.15 -0.49
CA ALA A 38 2.48 -14.29 -1.04
C ALA A 38 1.61 -13.87 -2.23
N LEU A 39 0.92 -12.73 -2.13
CA LEU A 39 0.13 -12.16 -3.23
C LEU A 39 1.02 -11.90 -4.45
N SER A 40 2.19 -11.27 -4.29
CA SER A 40 3.12 -11.03 -5.40
C SER A 40 3.66 -12.33 -6.02
N PHE A 41 3.85 -13.39 -5.23
CA PHE A 41 4.26 -14.70 -5.75
C PHE A 41 3.16 -15.34 -6.58
N VAL A 42 1.90 -15.28 -6.12
CA VAL A 42 0.73 -15.73 -6.89
C VAL A 42 0.60 -14.94 -8.19
N LEU A 43 0.70 -13.60 -8.14
CA LEU A 43 0.68 -12.75 -9.34
C LEU A 43 1.82 -13.11 -10.31
N GLY A 44 3.01 -13.43 -9.78
CA GLY A 44 4.15 -13.89 -10.59
C GLY A 44 3.93 -15.25 -11.25
N ILE A 45 3.33 -16.22 -10.54
CA ILE A 45 2.95 -17.52 -11.13
C ILE A 45 1.88 -17.31 -12.19
N LEU A 46 0.84 -16.52 -11.92
CA LEU A 46 -0.23 -16.25 -12.89
C LEU A 46 0.30 -15.53 -14.13
N GLY A 47 1.22 -14.57 -13.97
CA GLY A 47 1.89 -13.90 -15.09
C GLY A 47 2.81 -14.83 -15.89
N CYS A 48 3.61 -15.65 -15.20
CA CYS A 48 4.52 -16.60 -15.85
C CYS A 48 3.76 -17.72 -16.56
N CYS A 49 2.81 -18.37 -15.87
CA CYS A 49 1.93 -19.37 -16.43
C CYS A 49 1.02 -18.79 -17.51
N GLY A 50 0.59 -17.53 -17.42
CA GLY A 50 -0.20 -16.87 -18.47
C GLY A 50 0.58 -16.58 -19.75
N SER A 51 1.90 -16.35 -19.63
CA SER A 51 2.79 -16.19 -20.79
C SER A 51 3.19 -17.55 -21.40
N TYR A 52 3.45 -18.53 -20.54
CA TYR A 52 3.85 -19.88 -20.94
C TYR A 52 2.67 -20.70 -21.50
N HIS A 53 1.52 -20.61 -20.85
CA HIS A 53 0.29 -21.30 -21.21
C HIS A 53 -0.63 -20.28 -21.89
N TYR A 54 -0.85 -20.45 -23.20
CA TYR A 54 -1.67 -19.56 -24.05
C TYR A 54 -3.17 -19.49 -23.68
N SER A 55 -3.53 -19.74 -22.42
CA SER A 55 -4.89 -19.64 -21.90
C SER A 55 -5.29 -18.18 -21.69
N ARG A 56 -6.22 -17.72 -22.53
CA ARG A 56 -6.80 -16.37 -22.48
C ARG A 56 -7.41 -16.01 -21.13
N CYS A 57 -8.06 -16.97 -20.45
CA CYS A 57 -8.65 -16.73 -19.13
C CYS A 57 -7.60 -16.33 -18.10
N LEU A 58 -6.44 -16.99 -18.08
CA LEU A 58 -5.41 -16.73 -17.06
C LEU A 58 -4.79 -15.33 -17.22
N LEU A 59 -4.57 -14.92 -18.48
CA LEU A 59 -4.09 -13.58 -18.79
C LEU A 59 -5.16 -12.50 -18.51
N GLY A 60 -6.44 -12.82 -18.74
CA GLY A 60 -7.57 -11.97 -18.36
C GLY A 60 -7.68 -11.78 -16.85
N PHE A 61 -7.51 -12.84 -16.06
CA PHE A 61 -7.45 -12.75 -14.60
C PHE A 61 -6.27 -11.89 -14.13
N TYR A 62 -5.09 -12.06 -14.71
CA TYR A 62 -3.92 -11.23 -14.40
C TYR A 62 -4.18 -9.74 -14.67
N PHE A 63 -4.73 -9.40 -15.83
CA PHE A 63 -5.09 -8.02 -16.18
C PHE A 63 -6.16 -7.44 -15.25
N ALA A 64 -7.21 -8.22 -14.94
CA ALA A 64 -8.26 -7.81 -14.02
C ALA A 64 -7.73 -7.56 -12.60
N LEU A 65 -6.84 -8.42 -12.09
CA LEU A 65 -6.19 -8.25 -10.79
C LEU A 65 -5.35 -6.97 -10.75
N LEU A 66 -4.55 -6.69 -11.78
CA LEU A 66 -3.77 -5.44 -11.86
C LEU A 66 -4.66 -4.20 -11.84
N LEU A 67 -5.79 -4.20 -12.56
CA LEU A 67 -6.74 -3.08 -12.53
C LEU A 67 -7.39 -2.88 -11.15
N VAL A 68 -7.72 -3.98 -10.46
CA VAL A 68 -8.25 -3.91 -9.09
C VAL A 68 -7.21 -3.32 -8.13
N ILE A 69 -5.93 -3.70 -8.26
CA ILE A 69 -4.86 -3.15 -7.42
C ILE A 69 -4.70 -1.65 -7.67
N PHE A 70 -4.63 -1.21 -8.94
CA PHE A 70 -4.55 0.22 -9.27
C PHE A 70 -5.73 1.01 -8.71
N ALA A 71 -6.96 0.49 -8.81
CA ALA A 71 -8.14 1.14 -8.24
C ALA A 71 -8.06 1.27 -6.71
N ILE A 72 -7.54 0.24 -6.02
CA ILE A 72 -7.31 0.27 -4.58
C ILE A 72 -6.25 1.31 -4.22
N GLU A 73 -5.14 1.40 -4.97
CA GLU A 73 -4.10 2.42 -4.72
C GLU A 73 -4.67 3.85 -4.82
N ILE A 74 -5.45 4.13 -5.87
CA ILE A 74 -6.11 5.42 -6.04
C ILE A 74 -7.10 5.68 -4.90
N ALA A 75 -7.89 4.69 -4.50
CA ALA A 75 -8.84 4.82 -3.41
C ALA A 75 -8.14 5.14 -2.06
N ILE A 76 -7.04 4.45 -1.77
CA ILE A 76 -6.22 4.70 -0.57
C ILE A 76 -5.61 6.11 -0.63
N GLY A 77 -5.07 6.50 -1.78
CA GLY A 77 -4.49 7.84 -1.98
C GLY A 77 -5.51 8.96 -1.77
N VAL A 78 -6.72 8.82 -2.32
CA VAL A 78 -7.81 9.78 -2.14
C VAL A 78 -8.31 9.78 -0.70
N ALA A 79 -8.54 8.62 -0.09
CA ALA A 79 -8.99 8.52 1.29
C ALA A 79 -8.00 9.17 2.27
N GLY A 80 -6.70 8.93 2.06
CA GLY A 80 -5.63 9.57 2.83
C GLY A 80 -5.51 11.07 2.59
N PHE A 81 -5.91 11.56 1.42
CA PHE A 81 -6.01 13.00 1.15
C PHE A 81 -7.19 13.65 1.87
N VAL A 82 -8.34 12.98 1.90
CA VAL A 82 -9.56 13.50 2.55
C VAL A 82 -9.42 13.55 4.06
N HIS A 83 -8.82 12.54 4.70
CA HIS A 83 -8.71 12.46 6.17
C HIS A 83 -7.44 13.12 6.73
N ARG A 84 -6.96 14.21 6.12
CA ARG A 84 -5.76 14.94 6.56
C ARG A 84 -5.95 15.70 7.88
N GLU A 85 -7.17 15.85 8.36
CA GLU A 85 -7.47 16.59 9.59
C GLU A 85 -7.39 15.73 10.87
N GLN A 86 -7.19 14.42 10.74
CA GLN A 86 -7.03 13.50 11.88
C GLN A 86 -5.58 13.33 12.35
N PHE A 87 -4.67 14.21 11.93
CA PHE A 87 -3.32 14.17 12.48
C PHE A 87 -3.41 14.47 13.98
N GLN A 88 -3.13 13.44 14.76
CA GLN A 88 -3.10 13.39 16.22
C GLN A 88 -2.07 14.38 16.80
N CYS A 89 -2.34 15.67 16.67
CA CYS A 89 -1.50 16.78 17.08
C CYS A 89 -2.36 17.93 17.62
N CYS A 90 -1.76 18.77 18.46
CA CYS A 90 -2.44 19.92 19.07
C CYS A 90 -1.51 21.13 19.08
N GLY A 91 -2.02 22.28 18.63
CA GLY A 91 -1.27 23.54 18.57
C GLY A 91 -0.17 23.55 17.51
N TYR A 92 0.45 24.70 17.28
CA TYR A 92 1.55 24.82 16.32
C TYR A 92 2.80 24.13 16.88
N ASN A 93 3.24 24.52 18.08
CA ASN A 93 4.34 23.87 18.80
C ASN A 93 3.86 22.85 19.84
N GLY A 94 2.62 22.96 20.32
CA GLY A 94 2.04 22.05 21.32
C GLY A 94 0.75 22.58 21.96
N PRO A 95 0.16 21.85 22.92
CA PRO A 95 -1.11 22.22 23.56
C PRO A 95 -1.07 23.54 24.34
N THR A 96 0.12 23.99 24.75
CA THR A 96 0.30 25.26 25.47
C THR A 96 -0.03 26.49 24.62
N ASP A 97 -0.04 26.38 23.29
CA ASP A 97 -0.37 27.49 22.39
C ASP A 97 -1.81 28.00 22.58
N TYR A 98 -2.71 27.14 23.09
CA TYR A 98 -4.11 27.48 23.37
C TYR A 98 -4.40 27.74 24.86
N GLY A 99 -3.39 27.62 25.74
CA GLY A 99 -3.58 27.76 27.19
C GLY A 99 -4.59 26.76 27.75
N ILE A 100 -5.62 27.26 28.46
CA ILE A 100 -6.72 26.46 29.02
C ILE A 100 -7.98 26.47 28.13
N ALA A 101 -7.88 26.98 26.90
CA ALA A 101 -9.01 27.04 25.99
C ALA A 101 -9.37 25.64 25.46
N LYS A 102 -10.65 25.28 25.50
CA LYS A 102 -11.16 24.03 24.92
C LYS A 102 -11.08 24.10 23.38
N VAL A 103 -10.19 23.30 22.79
CA VAL A 103 -10.05 23.18 21.33
C VAL A 103 -10.33 21.75 20.89
N PRO A 104 -11.38 21.49 20.08
CA PRO A 104 -11.80 20.14 19.69
C PRO A 104 -10.70 19.32 19.00
N SER A 105 -9.84 19.97 18.20
CA SER A 105 -8.74 19.31 17.48
C SER A 105 -7.62 18.77 18.38
N CYS A 106 -7.61 19.14 19.66
CA CYS A 106 -6.59 18.73 20.62
C CYS A 106 -6.96 17.48 21.42
N CYS A 107 -8.20 16.99 21.33
CA CYS A 107 -8.73 16.01 22.26
C CYS A 107 -8.69 14.59 21.68
N LEU A 108 -8.27 13.60 22.47
CA LEU A 108 -8.24 12.19 22.04
C LEU A 108 -9.63 11.55 21.89
N ASN A 109 -10.67 12.15 22.51
CA ASN A 109 -12.06 11.67 22.49
C ASN A 109 -13.03 12.82 22.86
N ASP A 110 -14.34 12.62 22.73
CA ASP A 110 -15.41 13.59 23.05
C ASP A 110 -15.42 14.10 24.52
N GLN A 111 -14.57 13.54 25.39
CA GLN A 111 -14.52 13.82 26.83
C GLN A 111 -13.49 14.89 27.24
N CYS A 112 -13.25 15.88 26.39
CA CYS A 112 -12.40 17.03 26.70
C CYS A 112 -13.16 18.07 27.56
N ALA A 113 -13.67 17.63 28.71
CA ALA A 113 -14.67 18.37 29.50
C ALA A 113 -14.19 18.77 30.91
N MET A 114 -13.08 18.22 31.41
CA MET A 114 -12.69 18.41 32.81
C MET A 114 -11.19 18.58 33.06
N ASP A 115 -10.31 17.97 32.25
CA ASP A 115 -8.86 18.11 32.44
C ASP A 115 -8.12 18.17 31.09
N PHE A 116 -7.80 19.39 30.65
CA PHE A 116 -7.12 19.68 29.39
C PHE A 116 -5.69 19.10 29.35
N ALA A 117 -5.05 18.90 30.51
CA ALA A 117 -3.66 18.49 30.60
C ALA A 117 -3.44 16.97 30.45
N LEU A 118 -4.46 16.13 30.67
CA LEU A 118 -4.33 14.67 30.67
C LEU A 118 -4.93 13.97 29.44
N LEU A 119 -5.84 14.60 28.70
CA LEU A 119 -6.55 13.99 27.56
C LEU A 119 -6.35 14.73 26.23
N SER A 120 -5.25 15.47 26.10
CA SER A 120 -4.87 16.21 24.89
C SER A 120 -3.71 15.52 24.15
N PHE A 121 -3.67 15.65 22.82
CA PHE A 121 -2.46 15.37 22.06
C PHE A 121 -1.33 16.27 22.55
N GLN A 122 -0.23 15.67 23.00
CA GLN A 122 0.96 16.38 23.49
C GLN A 122 1.86 16.86 22.35
N THR A 123 1.77 16.25 21.18
CA THR A 123 2.64 16.55 20.04
C THR A 123 2.13 17.78 19.27
N GLY A 124 3.02 18.75 19.04
CA GLY A 124 2.74 19.91 18.20
C GLY A 124 2.51 19.54 16.73
N CYS A 125 1.60 20.24 16.06
CA CYS A 125 1.33 19.99 14.65
C CYS A 125 2.48 20.37 13.73
N LYS A 126 3.33 21.35 14.09
CA LYS A 126 4.53 21.69 13.33
C LYS A 126 5.47 20.52 13.21
N GLU A 127 5.80 19.85 14.31
CA GLU A 127 6.69 18.68 14.31
C GLU A 127 6.08 17.52 13.52
N ARG A 128 4.78 17.27 13.71
CA ARG A 128 4.07 16.21 12.99
C ARG A 128 4.01 16.49 11.49
N ILE A 129 3.73 17.73 11.10
CA ILE A 129 3.72 18.18 9.70
C ILE A 129 5.12 18.15 9.13
N ASP A 130 6.14 18.62 9.83
CA ASP A 130 7.52 18.68 9.30
C ASP A 130 8.10 17.27 9.08
N ASN A 131 7.86 16.35 10.04
CA ASN A 131 8.22 14.94 9.88
C ASN A 131 7.42 14.26 8.77
N ILE A 132 6.11 14.57 8.64
CA ILE A 132 5.31 14.09 7.52
C ILE A 132 5.84 14.67 6.22
N MET A 133 6.13 15.96 6.11
CA MET A 133 6.58 16.64 4.90
C MET A 133 7.93 16.13 4.42
N HIS A 134 8.87 15.90 5.34
CA HIS A 134 10.16 15.33 5.00
C HIS A 134 10.02 13.89 4.46
N ASN A 135 9.11 13.09 5.04
CA ASN A 135 8.84 11.73 4.58
C ASN A 135 7.82 11.67 3.44
N PHE A 136 7.06 12.74 3.21
CA PHE A 136 6.01 12.83 2.20
C PHE A 136 6.59 12.72 0.81
N LEU A 137 7.78 13.29 0.61
CA LEU A 137 8.52 13.17 -0.64
C LEU A 137 8.88 11.70 -0.93
N ILE A 138 9.32 10.96 0.09
CA ILE A 138 9.63 9.53 -0.04
C ILE A 138 8.36 8.73 -0.35
N ILE A 139 7.26 9.01 0.36
CA ILE A 139 5.96 8.36 0.15
C ILE A 139 5.47 8.63 -1.28
N CYS A 140 5.49 9.88 -1.75
CA CYS A 140 5.09 10.24 -3.11
C CYS A 140 5.93 9.53 -4.17
N ILE A 141 7.25 9.49 -4.01
CA ILE A 141 8.13 8.76 -4.94
C ILE A 141 7.77 7.28 -4.97
N SER A 142 7.52 6.65 -3.81
CA SER A 142 7.20 5.23 -3.76
C SER A 142 5.88 4.92 -4.49
N VAL A 143 4.83 5.72 -4.26
CA VAL A 143 3.52 5.56 -4.92
C VAL A 143 3.63 5.77 -6.42
N ILE A 144 4.36 6.80 -6.88
CA ILE A 144 4.56 7.05 -8.31
C ILE A 144 5.31 5.88 -8.96
N THR A 145 6.34 5.36 -8.29
CA THR A 145 7.13 4.24 -8.81
C THR A 145 6.28 2.98 -8.94
N ILE A 146 5.43 2.69 -7.96
CA ILE A 146 4.53 1.51 -8.00
C ILE A 146 3.53 1.66 -9.14
N ALA A 147 2.86 2.82 -9.26
CA ALA A 147 1.92 3.08 -10.35
C ALA A 147 2.55 2.93 -11.75
N LEU A 148 3.82 3.34 -11.92
CA LEU A 148 4.55 3.14 -13.18
C LEU A 148 4.84 1.66 -13.46
N ILE A 149 5.21 0.87 -12.44
CA ILE A 149 5.44 -0.57 -12.58
C ILE A 149 4.14 -1.28 -12.97
N GLU A 150 3.02 -0.92 -12.36
CA GLU A 150 1.69 -1.46 -12.70
C GLU A 150 1.29 -1.12 -14.14
N LEU A 151 1.50 0.12 -14.56
CA LEU A 151 1.22 0.56 -15.93
C LEU A 151 2.02 -0.26 -16.95
N ILE A 152 3.31 -0.48 -16.67
CA ILE A 152 4.16 -1.34 -17.51
C ILE A 152 3.59 -2.77 -17.55
N GLY A 153 3.17 -3.31 -16.39
CA GLY A 153 2.53 -4.63 -16.29
C GLY A 153 1.25 -4.76 -17.12
N LEU A 154 0.41 -3.72 -17.13
CA LEU A 154 -0.81 -3.65 -17.93
C LEU A 154 -0.52 -3.60 -19.44
N ILE A 155 0.48 -2.83 -19.86
CA ILE A 155 0.90 -2.75 -21.27
C ILE A 155 1.39 -4.12 -21.76
N PHE A 156 2.24 -4.79 -20.97
CA PHE A 156 2.70 -6.14 -21.31
C PHE A 156 1.55 -7.15 -21.33
N ALA A 157 0.63 -7.10 -20.37
CA ALA A 157 -0.55 -7.97 -20.37
C ALA A 157 -1.41 -7.80 -21.63
N MET A 158 -1.66 -6.56 -22.04
CA MET A 158 -2.47 -6.26 -23.23
C MET A 158 -1.77 -6.70 -24.52
N THR A 159 -0.48 -6.42 -24.66
CA THR A 159 0.30 -6.84 -25.84
C THR A 159 0.36 -8.38 -25.96
N LEU A 160 0.57 -9.09 -24.85
CA LEU A 160 0.48 -10.55 -24.81
C LEU A 160 -0.92 -11.03 -25.17
N CYS A 161 -1.97 -10.40 -24.67
CA CYS A 161 -3.35 -10.81 -24.92
C CYS A 161 -3.70 -10.71 -26.41
N CYS A 162 -3.34 -9.59 -27.04
CA CYS A 162 -3.46 -9.40 -28.48
C CYS A 162 -2.68 -10.47 -29.26
N ALA A 163 -1.45 -10.78 -28.85
CA ALA A 163 -0.61 -11.79 -29.51
C ALA A 163 -1.16 -13.22 -29.37
N VAL A 164 -1.80 -13.57 -28.25
CA VAL A 164 -2.49 -14.87 -28.07
C VAL A 164 -3.75 -14.93 -28.93
N ASN A 165 -4.59 -13.90 -28.89
CA ASN A 165 -5.83 -13.88 -29.68
C ASN A 165 -5.56 -14.00 -31.19
N GLY A 166 -4.51 -13.35 -31.69
CA GLY A 166 -4.08 -13.47 -33.08
C GLY A 166 -3.60 -14.87 -33.46
N ARG A 167 -2.94 -15.59 -32.53
CA ARG A 167 -2.47 -16.96 -32.77
C ARG A 167 -3.60 -17.96 -32.90
N ASP A 168 -4.57 -17.90 -32.00
CA ASP A 168 -5.74 -18.79 -32.06
C ASP A 168 -6.58 -18.56 -33.31
N ALA A 169 -6.76 -17.30 -33.74
CA ALA A 169 -7.45 -16.96 -34.97
C ALA A 169 -6.75 -17.52 -36.21
N ASN A 170 -5.42 -17.45 -36.25
CA ASN A 170 -4.61 -18.01 -37.34
C ASN A 170 -4.64 -19.55 -37.35
N ALA A 171 -4.61 -20.19 -36.18
CA ALA A 171 -4.75 -21.64 -36.05
C ALA A 171 -6.11 -22.13 -36.55
N TYR A 172 -7.20 -21.42 -36.21
CA TYR A 172 -8.55 -21.71 -36.71
C TYR A 172 -8.65 -21.58 -38.23
N TYR A 173 -8.14 -20.49 -38.82
CA TYR A 173 -8.15 -20.29 -40.26
C TYR A 173 -7.41 -21.39 -41.03
N ARG A 174 -6.26 -21.85 -40.49
CA ARG A 174 -5.51 -22.97 -41.08
C ARG A 174 -6.28 -24.29 -41.03
N ALA A 175 -6.98 -24.57 -39.93
CA ALA A 175 -7.79 -25.79 -39.80
C ALA A 175 -8.96 -25.81 -40.79
N VAL A 176 -9.62 -24.66 -41.02
CA VAL A 176 -10.70 -24.52 -42.01
C VAL A 176 -10.18 -24.67 -43.44
N GLN A 177 -9.00 -24.15 -43.76
CA GLN A 177 -8.45 -24.24 -45.12
C GLN A 177 -7.93 -25.65 -45.48
N THR A 178 -7.74 -26.52 -44.50
CA THR A 178 -7.35 -27.93 -44.68
C THR A 178 -8.53 -28.91 -44.65
N ALA A 179 -9.75 -28.44 -44.43
CA ALA A 179 -10.98 -29.22 -44.42
C ALA A 179 -11.74 -29.06 -45.75
#